data_AF-A0A1I7HQ42-F1
#
_entry.id   AF-A0A1I7HQ42-F1
#
_cell.length_a   1.000
_cell.length_b   1.000
_cell.length_c   1.000
_cell.angle_alpha   90.00
_cell.angle_beta   90.00
_cell.angle_gamma   90.00
#
_symmetry.space_group_name_H-M   'P 1'
#
loop_
_entity.id
_entity.type
_entity.pdbx_description
1 polymer ?
#
loop_
_entity_poly.entity_id
_entity_poly.type
_entity_poly.pdbx_seq_one_letter_code
_entity_poly.pdbx_strand_id
1 'polypeptide(L)'
;MAALTEQEKKKLDETRRENGIKNMYYTRYFLIRYVVAFFFFVNLYWILMFFSTDNVSFIVIPFFMAVFGAICMWEQSRMYSREQKPAVKTKLYFQLIIAVNIILILATLFNQYHYFYPFLSESTTTQIFLIVMLLLGILMASWMLVKLGRINHNSDKQYYRIQQYLASLN
;
A
#
# COMPACT_ATOMS: atom_id res chain seq x y z
N MET A 1 29.95 -26.67 19.81
CA MET A 1 28.90 -26.66 18.77
C MET A 1 28.80 -28.09 18.22
N ALA A 2 27.69 -28.78 18.46
CA ALA A 2 27.50 -30.12 17.89
C ALA A 2 27.43 -30.03 16.36
N ALA A 3 28.20 -30.87 15.65
CA ALA A 3 28.15 -30.93 14.20
C ALA A 3 26.79 -31.50 13.77
N LEU A 4 26.05 -30.74 12.95
CA LEU A 4 24.78 -31.19 12.38
C LEU A 4 24.96 -32.50 11.63
N THR A 5 24.06 -33.45 11.87
CA THR A 5 23.99 -34.72 11.12
C THR A 5 23.65 -34.45 9.64
N GLU A 6 24.02 -35.36 8.72
CA GLU A 6 23.75 -35.18 7.29
C GLU A 6 22.25 -34.99 6.97
N GLN A 7 21.38 -35.65 7.75
CA GLN A 7 19.93 -35.50 7.62
C GLN A 7 19.46 -34.10 8.05
N GLU A 8 20.04 -33.54 9.12
CA GLU A 8 19.73 -32.17 9.55
C GLU A 8 20.25 -31.13 8.56
N LYS A 9 21.42 -31.35 7.96
CA LYS A 9 21.94 -30.49 6.87
C LYS A 9 21.01 -30.47 5.67
N LYS A 10 20.54 -31.64 5.20
CA LYS A 10 19.59 -31.73 4.08
C LYS A 10 18.26 -31.02 4.38
N LYS A 11 17.67 -31.26 5.56
CA LYS A 11 16.43 -30.58 5.99
C LYS A 11 16.61 -29.05 6.09
N LEU A 12 17.77 -28.61 6.56
CA LEU A 12 18.09 -27.19 6.65
C LEU A 12 18.17 -26.54 5.27
N ASP A 13 18.81 -27.20 4.30
CA ASP A 13 18.94 -26.70 2.93
C ASP A 13 17.59 -26.69 2.19
N GLU A 14 16.74 -27.70 2.39
CA GLU A 14 15.36 -27.72 1.90
C GLU A 14 14.54 -26.56 2.47
N THR A 15 14.63 -26.33 3.78
CA THR A 15 13.93 -25.22 4.46
C THR A 15 14.39 -23.86 3.93
N ARG A 16 15.71 -23.68 3.74
CA ARG A 16 16.29 -22.47 3.18
C ARG A 16 15.79 -22.21 1.77
N ARG A 17 15.72 -23.26 0.94
CA ARG A 17 15.20 -23.18 -0.44
C ARG A 17 13.71 -22.83 -0.46
N GLU A 18 12.91 -23.44 0.39
CA GLU A 18 11.48 -23.12 0.49
C GLU A 18 11.25 -21.67 0.92
N ASN A 19 11.99 -21.21 1.94
CA ASN A 19 11.94 -19.83 2.41
C ASN A 19 12.40 -18.84 1.35
N GLY A 20 13.42 -19.19 0.55
CA GLY A 20 13.85 -18.40 -0.60
C GLY A 20 12.72 -18.20 -1.60
N ILE A 21 12.00 -19.27 -1.95
CA ILE A 21 10.86 -19.21 -2.88
C ILE A 21 9.70 -18.39 -2.30
N LYS A 22 9.34 -18.60 -1.02
CA LYS A 22 8.34 -17.76 -0.33
C LYS A 22 8.72 -16.28 -0.36
N ASN A 23 10.00 -15.96 -0.14
CA ASN A 23 10.49 -14.60 -0.21
C ASN A 23 10.39 -14.00 -1.62
N MET A 24 10.68 -14.77 -2.67
CA MET A 24 10.52 -14.31 -4.06
C MET A 24 9.07 -13.95 -4.37
N TYR A 25 8.10 -14.75 -3.92
CA TYR A 25 6.67 -14.45 -4.07
C TYR A 25 6.26 -13.21 -3.25
N TYR A 26 6.67 -13.13 -1.98
CA TYR A 26 6.39 -11.99 -1.11
C TYR A 26 6.93 -10.66 -1.63
N THR A 27 8.05 -10.71 -2.36
CA THR A 27 8.69 -9.54 -2.96
C THR A 27 7.88 -8.96 -4.14
N ARG A 28 6.96 -9.73 -4.75
CA ARG A 28 6.05 -9.21 -5.80
C ARG A 28 5.21 -8.03 -5.29
N TYR A 29 4.82 -8.08 -4.01
CA TYR A 29 4.03 -7.06 -3.31
C TYR A 29 4.87 -6.00 -2.60
N PHE A 30 6.19 -5.99 -2.77
CA PHE A 30 7.08 -5.08 -2.04
C PHE A 30 6.66 -3.62 -2.21
N LEU A 31 6.62 -3.12 -3.45
CA LEU A 31 6.22 -1.74 -3.72
C LEU A 31 4.81 -1.41 -3.19
N ILE A 32 3.88 -2.36 -3.28
CA ILE A 32 2.50 -2.17 -2.82
C ILE A 32 2.48 -1.92 -1.31
N ARG A 33 3.26 -2.68 -0.54
CA ARG A 33 3.43 -2.47 0.91
C ARG A 33 3.93 -1.08 1.25
N TYR A 34 4.96 -0.60 0.54
CA TYR A 34 5.51 0.73 0.79
C TYR A 34 4.55 1.85 0.44
N VAL A 35 3.79 1.71 -0.64
CA VAL A 35 2.78 2.72 -1.02
C VAL A 35 1.61 2.73 -0.02
N VAL A 36 1.17 1.56 0.47
CA VAL A 36 0.17 1.50 1.56
C VAL A 36 0.70 2.17 2.83
N ALA A 37 1.96 1.91 3.20
CA ALA A 37 2.59 2.57 4.35
C ALA A 37 2.71 4.08 4.17
N PHE A 38 3.09 4.54 2.98
CA PHE A 38 3.13 5.96 2.65
C PHE A 38 1.76 6.63 2.86
N PHE A 39 0.67 6.06 2.30
CA PHE A 39 -0.67 6.61 2.51
C PHE A 39 -1.12 6.54 3.97
N PHE A 40 -0.78 5.49 4.70
CA PHE A 40 -1.04 5.40 6.13
C PHE A 40 -0.42 6.59 6.89
N PHE A 41 0.86 6.89 6.63
CA PHE A 41 1.54 8.01 7.28
C PHE A 41 1.02 9.37 6.84
N VAL A 42 0.63 9.55 5.57
CA VAL A 42 -0.02 10.78 5.10
C VAL A 42 -1.34 11.01 5.85
N ASN A 43 -2.16 9.97 6.01
CA ASN A 43 -3.40 10.08 6.77
C ASN A 43 -3.14 10.30 8.27
N LEU A 44 -2.14 9.65 8.85
CA LEU A 44 -1.73 9.90 10.24
C LEU A 44 -1.30 11.36 10.44
N TYR A 45 -0.47 11.89 9.54
CA TYR A 45 -0.05 13.29 9.56
C TYR A 45 -1.25 14.22 9.46
N TRP A 46 -2.21 13.92 8.58
CA TRP A 46 -3.43 14.71 8.45
C TRP A 46 -4.26 14.73 9.74
N ILE A 47 -4.41 13.59 10.42
CA ILE A 47 -5.04 13.52 11.76
C ILE A 47 -4.31 14.43 12.75
N LEU A 48 -2.98 14.38 12.78
CA LEU A 48 -2.19 15.22 13.69
C LEU A 48 -2.41 16.71 13.43
N MET A 49 -2.54 17.12 12.16
CA MET A 49 -2.79 18.51 11.80
C MET A 49 -4.17 19.02 12.24
N PHE A 50 -5.18 18.16 12.36
CA PHE A 50 -6.48 18.55 12.92
C PHE A 50 -6.41 18.93 14.40
N PHE A 51 -5.52 18.30 15.17
CA PHE A 51 -5.33 18.66 16.59
C PHE A 51 -4.70 20.04 16.78
N SER A 52 -4.14 20.63 15.73
CA SER A 52 -3.63 22.00 15.74
C SER A 52 -4.72 23.05 15.52
N THR A 53 -5.98 22.65 15.35
CA THR A 53 -7.11 23.53 15.03
C THR A 53 -8.32 23.23 15.92
N ASP A 54 -9.17 24.24 16.18
CA ASP A 54 -10.39 24.08 16.99
C ASP A 54 -11.49 23.27 16.26
N ASN A 55 -11.36 23.07 14.95
CA ASN A 55 -12.35 22.41 14.09
C ASN A 55 -11.96 20.96 13.77
N VAL A 56 -12.51 20.00 14.52
CA VAL A 56 -12.17 18.57 14.42
C VAL A 56 -13.18 17.73 13.63
N SER A 57 -14.27 18.30 13.11
CA SER A 57 -15.40 17.53 12.54
C SER A 57 -15.04 16.59 11.38
N PHE A 58 -14.02 16.92 10.58
CA PHE A 58 -13.63 16.13 9.41
C PHE A 58 -12.44 15.19 9.65
N ILE A 59 -11.96 15.06 10.89
CA ILE A 59 -10.89 14.12 11.28
C ILE A 59 -11.25 12.66 11.00
N VAL A 60 -12.56 12.36 10.89
CA VAL A 60 -13.06 11.01 10.67
C VAL A 60 -12.57 10.41 9.35
N ILE A 61 -12.41 11.24 8.30
CA ILE A 61 -11.97 10.78 6.98
C ILE A 61 -10.55 10.20 7.04
N PRO A 62 -9.52 10.97 7.43
CA PRO A 62 -8.17 10.42 7.52
C PRO A 62 -8.06 9.32 8.59
N PHE A 63 -8.86 9.36 9.65
CA PHE A 63 -8.92 8.28 10.64
C PHE A 63 -9.34 6.94 10.01
N PHE A 64 -10.47 6.91 9.29
CA PHE A 64 -10.92 5.70 8.61
C PHE A 64 -9.92 5.22 7.56
N MET A 65 -9.30 6.14 6.82
CA MET A 65 -8.27 5.82 5.83
C MET A 65 -7.00 5.24 6.47
N ALA A 66 -6.58 5.74 7.64
CA ALA A 66 -5.46 5.19 8.39
C ALA A 66 -5.76 3.79 8.94
N VAL A 67 -6.92 3.61 9.57
CA VAL A 67 -7.36 2.29 10.07
C VAL A 67 -7.41 1.28 8.93
N PHE A 68 -7.98 1.65 7.78
CA PHE A 68 -8.06 0.74 6.66
C PHE A 68 -6.68 0.44 6.04
N GLY A 69 -5.77 1.43 6.04
CA GLY A 69 -4.37 1.23 5.69
C GLY A 69 -3.69 0.18 6.58
N ALA A 70 -3.91 0.24 7.91
CA ALA A 70 -3.37 -0.75 8.85
C ALA A 70 -3.92 -2.17 8.60
N ILE A 71 -5.22 -2.29 8.29
CA ILE A 71 -5.83 -3.58 7.89
C ILE A 71 -5.18 -4.12 6.61
N CYS A 72 -4.85 -3.26 5.64
CA CYS A 72 -4.15 -3.67 4.42
C CYS A 72 -2.73 -4.15 4.71
N MET A 73 -2.00 -3.51 5.63
CA MET A 73 -0.69 -4.00 6.06
C MET A 73 -0.78 -5.39 6.69
N TRP A 74 -1.82 -5.64 7.50
CA TRP A 74 -2.08 -6.95 8.07
C TRP A 74 -2.45 -8.00 7.02
N GLU A 75 -3.26 -7.65 6.01
CA GLU A 75 -3.54 -8.53 4.87
C GLU A 75 -2.24 -8.91 4.17
N GLN A 76 -1.40 -7.91 3.86
CA GLN A 76 -0.16 -8.09 3.10
C GLN A 76 0.91 -8.88 3.87
N SER A 77 1.00 -8.74 5.20
CA SER A 77 1.93 -9.53 6.00
C SER A 77 1.59 -11.02 5.99
N ARG A 78 0.31 -11.39 5.90
CA ARG A 78 -0.15 -12.79 5.76
C ARG A 78 0.09 -13.37 4.37
N MET A 79 0.50 -12.57 3.37
CA MET A 79 0.82 -13.03 2.02
C MET A 79 2.22 -13.63 1.88
N TYR A 80 2.96 -13.82 2.99
CA TYR A 80 4.20 -14.58 3.03
C TYR A 80 3.95 -16.09 2.86
N SER A 81 3.53 -16.48 1.66
CA SER A 81 3.21 -17.86 1.27
C SER A 81 3.53 -18.10 -0.20
N ARG A 82 3.62 -19.37 -0.60
CA ARG A 82 3.65 -19.74 -2.03
C ARG A 82 2.29 -19.54 -2.68
N GLU A 83 1.21 -19.73 -1.93
CA GLU A 83 -0.16 -19.51 -2.40
C GLU A 83 -0.50 -18.01 -2.35
N GLN A 84 -0.53 -17.39 -3.53
CA GLN A 84 -0.83 -15.97 -3.68
C GLN A 84 -2.32 -15.77 -3.87
N LYS A 85 -3.06 -15.63 -2.75
CA LYS A 85 -4.47 -15.20 -2.80
C LYS A 85 -4.54 -13.73 -3.26
N PRO A 86 -5.57 -13.33 -4.01
CA PRO A 86 -5.71 -11.94 -4.45
C PRO A 86 -5.86 -11.01 -3.24
N ALA A 87 -5.14 -9.88 -3.26
CA ALA A 87 -5.18 -8.86 -2.20
C ALA A 87 -6.43 -7.98 -2.35
N VAL A 88 -7.59 -8.51 -1.97
CA VAL A 88 -8.90 -7.87 -2.19
C VAL A 88 -9.04 -6.59 -1.36
N LYS A 89 -8.60 -6.58 -0.09
CA LYS A 89 -8.74 -5.40 0.78
C LYS A 89 -7.81 -4.28 0.32
N THR A 90 -6.58 -4.63 -0.04
CA THR A 90 -5.61 -3.68 -0.62
C THR A 90 -6.14 -3.05 -1.92
N LYS A 91 -6.80 -3.83 -2.78
CA LYS A 91 -7.45 -3.29 -3.98
C LYS A 91 -8.53 -2.28 -3.62
N LEU A 92 -9.43 -2.63 -2.69
CA LEU A 92 -10.48 -1.74 -2.22
C LEU A 92 -9.89 -0.44 -1.63
N TYR A 93 -8.81 -0.54 -0.87
CA TYR A 93 -8.15 0.61 -0.27
C TYR A 93 -7.65 1.62 -1.31
N PHE A 94 -6.99 1.17 -2.39
CA PHE A 94 -6.57 2.08 -3.46
C PHE A 94 -7.75 2.69 -4.21
N GLN A 95 -8.85 1.96 -4.39
CA GLN A 95 -10.08 2.51 -4.97
C GLN A 95 -10.67 3.61 -4.08
N LEU A 96 -10.68 3.41 -2.75
CA LEU A 96 -11.11 4.42 -1.80
C LEU A 96 -10.17 5.63 -1.77
N ILE A 97 -8.85 5.45 -1.86
CA ILE A 97 -7.90 6.57 -1.98
C ILE A 97 -8.24 7.44 -3.20
N ILE A 98 -8.52 6.82 -4.35
CA ILE A 98 -8.91 7.55 -5.55
C ILE A 98 -10.23 8.29 -5.32
N ALA A 99 -11.26 7.63 -4.79
CA ALA A 99 -12.56 8.23 -4.53
C ALA A 99 -12.46 9.42 -3.55
N VAL A 100 -11.75 9.26 -2.44
CA VAL A 100 -11.55 10.32 -1.43
C VAL A 100 -10.79 11.50 -2.04
N ASN A 101 -9.70 11.26 -2.77
CA ASN A 101 -8.97 12.34 -3.43
C ASN A 101 -9.83 13.09 -4.47
N ILE A 102 -10.68 12.40 -5.23
CA ILE A 102 -11.61 13.04 -6.17
C ILE A 102 -12.59 13.95 -5.41
N ILE A 103 -13.20 13.46 -4.32
CA ILE A 103 -14.12 14.26 -3.49
C ILE A 103 -13.41 15.50 -2.93
N LEU A 104 -12.17 15.36 -2.47
CA LEU A 104 -11.37 16.46 -1.94
C LEU A 104 -10.96 17.47 -3.02
N ILE A 105 -10.68 17.02 -4.25
CA ILE A 105 -10.47 17.91 -5.40
C ILE A 105 -11.73 18.72 -5.66
N LEU A 106 -12.91 18.07 -5.72
CA LEU A 106 -14.18 18.77 -5.93
C LEU A 106 -14.44 19.80 -4.81
N ALA A 107 -14.24 19.42 -3.54
CA ALA A 107 -14.34 20.35 -2.42
C ALA A 107 -13.38 21.54 -2.55
N THR A 108 -12.16 21.32 -3.04
CA THR A 108 -11.18 22.38 -3.28
C THR A 108 -11.61 23.32 -4.40
N LEU A 109 -12.17 22.79 -5.49
CA LEU A 109 -12.69 23.59 -6.61
C LEU A 109 -13.90 24.46 -6.22
N PHE A 110 -14.73 24.00 -5.28
CA PHE A 110 -15.85 24.78 -4.73
C PHE A 110 -15.45 25.70 -3.57
N ASN A 111 -14.15 25.88 -3.31
CA ASN A 111 -13.60 26.67 -2.21
C ASN A 111 -14.05 26.21 -0.80
N GLN A 112 -14.35 24.91 -0.64
CA GLN A 112 -14.77 24.27 0.61
C GLN A 112 -13.64 23.48 1.30
N TYR A 113 -12.39 23.65 0.86
CA TYR A 113 -11.25 22.87 1.36
C TYR A 113 -10.90 23.20 2.82
N HIS A 114 -11.25 24.39 3.33
CA HIS A 114 -10.97 24.78 4.72
C HIS A 114 -11.62 23.83 5.74
N TYR A 115 -12.76 23.20 5.40
CA TYR A 115 -13.36 22.17 6.27
C TYR A 115 -12.48 20.91 6.42
N PHE A 116 -11.77 20.54 5.36
CA PHE A 116 -10.92 19.35 5.31
C PHE A 116 -9.47 19.66 5.72
N TYR A 117 -9.04 20.90 5.53
CA TYR A 117 -7.69 21.38 5.80
C TYR A 117 -7.73 22.73 6.54
N PRO A 118 -8.31 22.80 7.75
CA PRO A 118 -8.50 24.07 8.48
C PRO A 118 -7.19 24.72 8.91
N PHE A 119 -6.08 23.97 8.86
CA PHE A 119 -4.73 24.41 9.19
C PHE A 119 -3.99 25.08 8.02
N LEU A 120 -4.57 25.10 6.82
CA LEU A 120 -3.98 25.75 5.65
C LEU A 120 -4.54 27.17 5.48
N SER A 121 -3.70 28.08 4.99
CA SER A 121 -4.11 29.45 4.70
C SER A 121 -5.02 29.51 3.48
N GLU A 122 -5.98 30.44 3.52
CA GLU A 122 -6.87 30.69 2.39
C GLU A 122 -6.13 31.46 1.30
N SER A 123 -5.63 30.75 0.29
CA SER A 123 -4.96 31.37 -0.85
C SER A 123 -5.12 30.53 -2.12
N THR A 124 -5.06 31.19 -3.28
CA THR A 124 -5.06 30.50 -4.58
C THR A 124 -3.86 29.57 -4.72
N THR A 125 -2.71 29.93 -4.14
CA THR A 125 -1.52 29.08 -4.11
C THR A 125 -1.76 27.78 -3.33
N THR A 126 -2.42 27.85 -2.17
CA THR A 126 -2.84 26.69 -1.38
C THR A 126 -3.76 25.78 -2.18
N GLN A 127 -4.76 26.33 -2.86
CA GLN A 127 -5.70 25.56 -3.69
C GLN A 127 -4.98 24.79 -4.80
N ILE A 128 -4.10 25.46 -5.56
CA ILE A 128 -3.34 24.83 -6.65
C ILE A 128 -2.45 23.72 -6.07
N PHE A 129 -1.76 23.99 -4.96
CA PHE A 129 -0.90 23.01 -4.29
C PHE A 129 -1.70 21.77 -3.86
N LEU A 130 -2.88 21.95 -3.24
CA LEU A 130 -3.76 20.85 -2.85
C LEU A 130 -4.18 20.01 -4.05
N ILE A 131 -4.63 20.63 -5.14
CA ILE A 131 -5.06 19.92 -6.35
C ILE A 131 -3.91 19.07 -6.91
N VAL A 132 -2.69 19.63 -7.01
CA VAL A 132 -1.52 18.90 -7.49
C VAL A 132 -1.20 17.70 -6.59
N MET A 133 -1.21 17.88 -5.27
CA MET A 133 -0.94 16.79 -4.32
C MET A 133 -2.00 15.68 -4.39
N LEU A 134 -3.27 16.04 -4.50
CA LEU A 134 -4.38 15.09 -4.62
C LEU A 134 -4.31 14.30 -5.94
N LEU A 135 -3.94 14.96 -7.04
CA LEU A 135 -3.71 14.31 -8.34
C LEU A 135 -2.55 13.31 -8.29
N LEU A 136 -1.45 13.66 -7.62
CA LEU A 136 -0.34 12.73 -7.38
C LEU A 136 -0.79 11.51 -6.57
N GLY A 137 -1.64 11.71 -5.57
CA GLY A 137 -2.27 10.63 -4.81
C GLY A 137 -3.09 9.68 -5.68
N ILE A 138 -3.92 10.22 -6.58
CA ILE A 138 -4.72 9.44 -7.55
C ILE A 138 -3.81 8.66 -8.50
N LEU A 139 -2.76 9.30 -9.03
CA LEU A 139 -1.82 8.68 -9.95
C LEU A 139 -1.11 7.49 -9.29
N MET A 140 -0.59 7.68 -8.08
CA MET A 140 0.07 6.61 -7.31
C MET A 140 -0.89 5.44 -7.03
N ALA A 141 -2.11 5.72 -6.57
CA ALA A 141 -3.11 4.68 -6.29
C ALA A 141 -3.53 3.92 -7.56
N SER A 142 -3.74 4.63 -8.67
CA SER A 142 -4.08 4.04 -9.97
C SER A 142 -2.96 3.14 -10.49
N TRP A 143 -1.71 3.58 -10.37
CA TRP A 143 -0.55 2.78 -10.74
C TRP A 143 -0.44 1.49 -9.91
N MET A 144 -0.75 1.56 -8.61
CA MET A 144 -0.79 0.38 -7.75
C MET A 144 -1.92 -0.58 -8.10
N LEU A 145 -3.09 -0.10 -8.51
CA LEU A 145 -4.18 -0.96 -9.00
C LEU A 145 -3.78 -1.72 -10.26
N VAL A 146 -3.11 -1.07 -11.22
CA VAL A 146 -2.58 -1.72 -12.43
C VAL A 146 -1.53 -2.77 -12.06
N LYS A 147 -0.64 -2.46 -11.12
CA LYS A 147 0.37 -3.42 -10.64
C LYS A 147 -0.27 -4.62 -9.96
N LEU A 148 -1.25 -4.41 -9.09
CA LEU A 148 -1.97 -5.47 -8.38
C LEU A 148 -2.78 -6.34 -9.36
N GLY A 149 -3.37 -5.73 -10.40
CA GLY A 149 -4.00 -6.44 -11.52
C GLY A 149 -3.02 -7.37 -12.25
N ARG A 150 -1.82 -6.90 -12.58
CA ARG A 150 -0.78 -7.75 -13.22
C ARG A 150 -0.33 -8.90 -12.34
N ILE A 151 -0.19 -8.68 -11.03
CA ILE A 151 0.17 -9.74 -10.08
C ILE A 151 -0.93 -10.81 -10.00
N ASN A 152 -2.20 -10.40 -9.92
CA ASN A 152 -3.32 -11.34 -9.85
C ASN A 152 -3.46 -12.21 -11.13
N HIS A 153 -3.10 -11.66 -12.30
CA HIS A 153 -3.08 -12.41 -13.56
C HIS A 153 -1.74 -13.11 -13.83
N ASN A 154 -0.80 -13.09 -12.87
CA ASN A 154 0.53 -13.67 -13.02
C ASN A 154 1.30 -13.20 -14.27
N SER A 155 1.05 -11.96 -14.70
CA SER A 155 1.68 -11.35 -15.88
C SER A 155 2.79 -10.36 -15.52
N ASP A 156 3.19 -10.29 -14.25
CA ASP A 156 4.32 -9.48 -13.81
C ASP A 156 5.66 -10.15 -14.10
N LYS A 157 6.68 -9.33 -14.39
CA LYS A 157 8.05 -9.77 -14.68
C LYS A 157 8.63 -10.69 -13.60
N GLN A 158 8.26 -10.47 -12.34
CA GLN A 158 8.80 -11.24 -11.22
C GLN A 158 8.21 -12.64 -11.14
N TYR A 159 6.94 -12.83 -11.50
CA TYR A 159 6.35 -14.15 -11.69
C TYR A 159 7.14 -15.01 -12.69
N TYR A 160 7.44 -14.47 -13.87
CA TYR A 160 8.23 -15.21 -14.88
C TYR A 160 9.63 -15.61 -14.37
N ARG A 161 10.30 -14.73 -13.62
CA ARG A 161 11.60 -15.05 -12.98
C ARG A 161 11.48 -16.19 -11.96
N ILE A 162 10.40 -16.24 -11.20
CA ILE A 162 10.14 -17.32 -10.25
C ILE A 162 9.95 -18.63 -11.00
N GLN A 163 9.17 -18.63 -12.09
CA GLN A 163 8.94 -19.85 -12.88
C GLN A 163 10.23 -20.38 -13.52
N GLN A 164 11.08 -19.50 -14.07
CA GLN A 164 12.40 -19.88 -14.59
C GLN A 164 13.30 -20.51 -13.52
N TYR A 165 13.31 -19.92 -12.31
CA TYR A 165 14.05 -20.48 -11.17
C TYR A 165 13.50 -21.84 -10.74
N LEU A 166 12.19 -22.03 -10.73
CA LEU A 166 11.57 -23.33 -10.42
C LEU A 166 11.85 -24.37 -11.51
N ALA A 167 11.93 -23.96 -12.78
CA ALA A 167 12.25 -24.85 -13.89
C ALA A 167 13.72 -25.31 -13.87
N SER A 168 14.67 -24.46 -13.47
CA SER A 168 16.10 -24.83 -13.34
C SER A 168 16.39 -25.76 -12.14
N LEU A 169 15.37 -26.02 -11.34
CA LEU A 169 15.42 -26.73 -10.07
C LEU A 169 14.85 -28.15 -10.17
N ASN A 170 14.23 -28.47 -11.31
CA ASN A 170 13.78 -29.79 -11.75
C ASN A 170 14.78 -30.36 -12.76
#